data_AF-A0A9Q9HBM8-F1
#
_entry.id   AF-A0A9Q9HBM8-F1
#
_cell.length_a   1.000
_cell.length_b   1.000
_cell.length_c   1.000
_cell.angle_alpha   90.00
_cell.angle_beta   90.00
_cell.angle_gamma   90.00
#
_symmetry.space_group_name_H-M   'P 1'
#
loop_
_entity.id
_entity.type
_entity.pdbx_description
1 polymer ?
#
loop_
_entity_poly.entity_id
_entity_poly.type
_entity_poly.pdbx_seq_one_letter_code
_entity_poly.pdbx_strand_id
1 'polypeptide(L)'
;MISLTSPIKTPAHDWPAGVKLALLGGATVALFSARTIPPQLAGFALMVVLYALPGMEFAKAGWRAVRVIWPFVALMAAWHLVTADYEAGSVIVLRMMTAVGLANLVTMTTRLSDFIAVIRWITRPLRRVGLRAEALEIAIALVIRFTPVLVEKGQGLRMAWQARSTRRPGWRIVLPFTVQALDDADHVADALRARGGFQAMQMSDTNK
;
A
#
# COMPACT_ATOMS: atom_id res chain seq x y z
N MET A 1 -11.01 -25.20 3.04
CA MET A 1 -9.55 -25.19 3.23
C MET A 1 -8.89 -24.41 2.10
N ILE A 2 -8.70 -23.10 2.21
CA ILE A 2 -7.74 -22.36 1.38
C ILE A 2 -7.25 -21.16 2.19
N SER A 3 -6.17 -21.34 2.95
CA SER A 3 -5.35 -20.24 3.44
C SER A 3 -4.77 -19.51 2.23
N LEU A 4 -5.36 -18.40 1.83
CA LEU A 4 -4.82 -17.47 0.82
C LEU A 4 -3.67 -16.63 1.39
N THR A 5 -2.76 -17.27 2.11
CA THR A 5 -1.43 -16.73 2.40
C THR A 5 -0.44 -17.58 1.64
N SER A 6 0.16 -16.98 0.61
CA SER A 6 1.23 -17.54 -0.22
C SER A 6 2.15 -18.52 0.56
N PRO A 7 2.40 -19.73 0.03
CA PRO A 7 3.20 -20.80 0.66
C PRO A 7 4.71 -20.59 0.49
N ILE A 8 5.20 -19.35 0.61
CA ILE A 8 6.64 -19.06 0.58
C ILE A 8 6.98 -18.20 1.80
N LYS A 9 7.40 -18.88 2.88
CA LYS A 9 8.04 -18.23 4.03
C LYS A 9 9.39 -17.68 3.57
N THR A 10 9.43 -16.39 3.25
CA THR A 10 10.70 -15.65 3.17
C THR A 10 10.96 -14.95 4.51
N PRO A 11 12.21 -14.92 5.02
CA PRO A 11 12.55 -14.26 6.29
C PRO A 11 12.19 -12.76 6.35
N ALA A 12 11.86 -12.16 5.20
CA ALA A 12 11.40 -10.78 5.10
C ALA A 12 9.96 -10.57 5.59
N HIS A 13 9.22 -11.62 5.95
CA HIS A 13 7.82 -11.49 6.39
C HIS A 13 7.67 -11.01 7.85
N ASP A 14 8.71 -11.16 8.67
CA ASP A 14 8.66 -10.81 10.09
C ASP A 14 9.11 -9.37 10.38
N TRP A 15 9.50 -8.60 9.35
CA TRP A 15 9.90 -7.22 9.54
C TRP A 15 8.70 -6.28 9.48
N PRO A 16 8.47 -5.46 10.54
CA PRO A 16 7.32 -4.57 10.60
C PRO A 16 7.31 -3.65 9.37
N ALA A 17 6.15 -3.52 8.74
CA ALA A 17 5.97 -2.67 7.56
C ALA A 17 6.47 -1.24 7.80
N GLY A 18 6.40 -0.75 9.03
CA GLY A 18 6.95 0.55 9.43
C GLY A 18 8.46 0.67 9.23
N VAL A 19 9.24 -0.38 9.53
CA VAL A 19 10.71 -0.36 9.33
C VAL A 19 11.05 -0.42 7.84
N LYS A 20 10.32 -1.22 7.05
CA LYS A 20 10.50 -1.26 5.59
C LYS A 20 10.17 0.08 4.94
N LEU A 21 9.10 0.74 5.37
CA LEU A 21 8.69 2.05 4.87
C LEU A 21 9.65 3.16 5.33
N ALA A 22 10.16 3.09 6.56
CA ALA A 22 11.19 4.01 7.05
C ALA A 22 12.53 3.83 6.31
N LEU A 23 12.94 2.59 6.05
CA LEU A 23 14.11 2.29 5.21
C LEU A 23 13.93 2.78 3.78
N LEU A 24 12.75 2.57 3.18
CA LEU A 24 12.44 3.10 1.85
C LEU A 24 12.50 4.63 1.83
N GLY A 25 11.89 5.27 2.82
CA GLY A 25 11.93 6.72 2.97
C GLY A 25 13.35 7.24 3.15
N GLY A 26 14.11 6.64 4.06
CA GLY A 26 15.52 6.97 4.30
C GLY A 26 16.39 6.76 3.06
N ALA A 27 16.24 5.64 2.36
CA ALA A 27 16.94 5.37 1.11
C ALA A 27 16.59 6.39 0.02
N THR A 28 15.32 6.78 -0.07
CA THR A 28 14.85 7.79 -1.03
C THR A 28 15.42 9.17 -0.70
N VAL A 29 15.44 9.57 0.58
CA VAL A 29 16.05 10.82 1.04
C VAL A 29 17.57 10.82 0.78
N ALA A 30 18.26 9.72 1.07
CA ALA A 30 19.69 9.57 0.79
C ALA A 30 20.00 9.66 -0.71
N LEU A 31 19.20 8.98 -1.55
CA LEU A 31 19.30 9.04 -3.01
C LEU A 31 19.03 10.45 -3.55
N PHE A 32 18.09 11.19 -2.96
CA PHE A 32 17.78 12.56 -3.37
C PHE A 32 18.86 13.57 -2.94
N SER A 33 19.42 13.40 -1.75
CA SER A 33 20.50 14.23 -1.24
C SER A 33 21.80 14.06 -2.02
N ALA A 34 22.04 12.86 -2.56
CA ALA A 34 23.22 12.56 -3.36
C ALA A 34 23.04 13.00 -4.83
N ARG A 35 23.78 14.03 -5.25
CA ARG A 35 23.80 14.54 -6.63
C ARG A 35 24.86 13.91 -7.53
N THR A 36 25.72 13.06 -6.98
CA THR A 36 26.84 12.42 -7.69
C THR A 36 26.52 11.01 -8.15
N ILE A 37 27.19 10.52 -9.20
CA ILE A 37 26.96 9.20 -9.81
C ILE A 37 27.28 8.00 -8.86
N PRO A 38 28.38 7.99 -8.08
CA PRO A 38 28.76 6.82 -7.27
C PRO A 38 27.69 6.34 -6.27
N PRO A 39 27.05 7.20 -5.45
CA PRO A 39 26.01 6.77 -4.51
C PRO A 39 24.75 6.25 -5.21
N GLN A 40 24.49 6.66 -6.45
CA GLN A 40 23.35 6.15 -7.21
C GLN A 40 23.60 4.76 -7.79
N LEU A 41 24.82 4.51 -8.28
CA LEU A 41 25.24 3.17 -8.67
C LEU A 41 25.17 2.21 -7.47
N ALA A 42 25.62 2.65 -6.30
CA ALA A 42 25.52 1.87 -5.07
C ALA A 42 24.05 1.58 -4.69
N GLY A 43 23.17 2.58 -4.80
CA GLY A 43 21.73 2.41 -4.55
C GLY A 43 21.06 1.44 -5.54
N PHE A 44 21.40 1.54 -6.82
CA PHE A 44 20.91 0.63 -7.86
C PHE A 44 21.42 -0.79 -7.65
N ALA A 45 22.71 -0.97 -7.35
CA ALA A 45 23.30 -2.27 -7.04
C ALA A 45 22.62 -2.91 -5.81
N LEU A 46 22.37 -2.13 -4.75
CA LEU A 46 21.66 -2.58 -3.57
C LEU A 46 20.22 -3.01 -3.91
N MET A 47 19.50 -2.26 -4.74
CA MET A 47 18.18 -2.65 -5.24
C MET A 47 18.24 -3.99 -5.98
N VAL A 48 19.20 -4.17 -6.89
CA VAL A 48 19.36 -5.42 -7.66
C VAL A 48 19.63 -6.60 -6.72
N VAL A 49 20.49 -6.44 -5.73
CA VAL A 49 20.75 -7.46 -4.70
C VAL A 49 19.48 -7.78 -3.89
N LEU A 50 18.72 -6.76 -3.48
CA LEU A 50 17.45 -6.92 -2.77
C LEU A 50 16.38 -7.65 -3.60
N TYR A 51 16.40 -7.49 -4.93
CA TYR A 51 15.53 -8.22 -5.84
C TYR A 51 16.00 -9.66 -6.11
N ALA A 52 17.30 -9.93 -6.00
CA ALA A 52 17.89 -11.24 -6.21
C ALA A 52 17.73 -12.17 -4.99
N LEU A 53 17.81 -11.63 -3.77
CA LEU A 53 17.72 -12.37 -2.50
C LEU A 53 16.45 -13.22 -2.32
N PRO A 54 15.22 -12.77 -2.69
CA PRO A 54 13.99 -13.51 -2.42
C PRO A 54 13.53 -14.43 -3.58
N GLY A 55 14.25 -14.46 -4.71
CA GLY A 55 14.04 -15.43 -5.82
C GLY A 55 13.49 -14.87 -7.14
N MET A 56 13.50 -15.72 -8.17
CA MET A 56 13.22 -15.40 -9.60
C MET A 56 11.85 -14.72 -9.86
N GLU A 57 10.84 -15.01 -9.03
CA GLU A 57 9.50 -14.43 -9.14
C GLU A 57 9.50 -12.92 -8.81
N PHE A 58 10.37 -12.48 -7.90
CA PHE A 58 10.58 -11.05 -7.62
C PHE A 58 11.30 -10.35 -8.76
N ALA A 59 12.30 -11.01 -9.37
CA ALA A 59 13.01 -10.48 -10.54
C ALA A 59 12.08 -10.25 -11.74
N LYS A 60 11.17 -11.20 -12.03
CA LYS A 60 10.13 -11.02 -13.08
C LYS A 60 9.20 -9.84 -12.80
N ALA A 61 8.86 -9.62 -11.53
CA ALA A 61 8.02 -8.50 -11.15
C ALA A 61 8.75 -7.16 -11.26
N GLY A 62 10.03 -7.11 -10.88
CA GLY A 62 10.91 -5.96 -11.13
C GLY A 62 10.99 -5.63 -12.62
N TRP A 63 11.13 -6.63 -13.48
CA TRP A 63 11.12 -6.45 -14.94
C TRP A 63 9.81 -5.87 -15.46
N ARG A 64 8.67 -6.25 -14.86
CA ARG A 64 7.35 -5.69 -15.23
C ARG A 64 7.23 -4.23 -14.81
N ALA A 65 7.75 -3.85 -13.65
CA ALA A 65 7.79 -2.45 -13.20
C ALA A 65 8.67 -1.58 -14.10
N VAL A 66 9.88 -2.04 -14.43
CA VAL A 66 10.79 -1.34 -15.35
C VAL A 66 10.16 -1.12 -16.72
N ARG A 67 9.44 -2.12 -17.24
CA ARG A 67 8.75 -2.02 -18.54
C ARG A 67 7.62 -0.97 -18.57
N VAL A 68 6.93 -0.74 -17.45
CA VAL A 68 5.91 0.33 -17.35
C VAL A 68 6.57 1.71 -17.37
N ILE A 69 7.78 1.84 -16.83
CA ILE A 69 8.52 3.11 -16.69
C ILE A 69 9.40 3.39 -17.92
N TRP A 70 9.67 2.38 -18.75
CA TRP A 70 10.48 2.48 -19.96
C TRP A 70 10.12 3.67 -20.87
N PRO A 71 8.85 3.97 -21.21
CA PRO A 71 8.55 5.14 -22.04
C PRO A 71 8.97 6.47 -21.39
N PHE A 72 8.87 6.58 -20.06
CA PHE A 72 9.31 7.77 -19.34
C PHE A 72 10.84 7.88 -19.29
N VAL A 73 11.55 6.75 -19.08
CA VAL A 73 13.01 6.70 -19.12
C VAL A 73 13.54 7.03 -20.52
N ALA A 74 12.91 6.49 -21.57
CA ALA A 74 13.27 6.79 -22.95
C ALA A 74 13.09 8.27 -23.28
N LEU A 75 11.99 8.88 -22.83
CA LEU A 75 11.75 10.32 -22.98
C LEU A 75 12.82 11.16 -22.27
N MET A 76 13.16 10.81 -21.03
CA MET A 76 14.19 11.51 -20.26
C MET A 76 15.60 11.35 -20.84
N ALA A 77 15.92 10.15 -21.33
CA ALA A 77 17.18 9.89 -22.02
C ALA A 77 17.28 10.68 -23.33
N ALA A 78 16.22 10.73 -24.13
CA ALA A 78 16.17 11.53 -25.36
C ALA A 78 16.34 13.03 -25.06
N TRP A 79 15.68 13.54 -24.03
CA TRP A 79 15.78 14.94 -23.62
C TRP A 79 17.20 15.32 -23.15
N HIS A 80 17.85 14.47 -22.35
CA HIS A 80 19.21 14.74 -21.88
C HIS A 80 20.27 14.54 -22.96
N LEU A 81 20.01 13.68 -23.96
CA LEU A 81 20.84 13.59 -25.17
C LEU A 81 20.84 14.90 -25.96
N VAL A 82 19.68 15.56 -26.07
CA VAL A 82 19.55 16.85 -26.75
C VAL A 82 20.18 17.99 -25.95
N THR A 83 20.17 17.90 -24.62
CA THR A 83 20.70 18.94 -23.72
C THR A 83 22.21 18.81 -23.46
N ALA A 84 22.86 17.73 -23.94
CA ALA A 84 24.28 17.40 -23.74
C ALA A 84 24.74 17.28 -22.26
N ASP A 85 23.78 17.16 -21.34
CA ASP A 85 24.03 16.96 -19.90
C ASP A 85 23.86 15.47 -19.55
N TYR A 86 24.84 14.67 -20.00
CA TYR A 86 24.84 13.22 -19.82
C TYR A 86 24.95 12.81 -18.35
N GLU A 87 25.63 13.63 -17.54
CA GLU A 87 25.85 13.36 -16.13
C GLU A 87 24.53 13.48 -15.35
N ALA A 88 23.80 14.59 -15.52
CA ALA A 88 22.49 14.77 -14.89
C ALA A 88 21.45 13.76 -15.37
N GLY A 89 21.48 13.40 -16.67
CA GLY A 89 20.55 12.44 -17.25
C GLY A 89 20.71 11.04 -16.67
N SER A 90 21.96 10.57 -16.55
CA SER A 90 22.26 9.27 -15.94
C SER A 90 21.81 9.20 -14.49
N VAL A 91 22.01 10.30 -13.75
CA VAL A 91 21.62 10.46 -12.34
C VAL A 91 20.09 10.38 -12.17
N ILE A 92 19.32 11.03 -13.03
CA ILE A 92 17.85 11.01 -12.93
C ILE A 92 17.31 9.61 -13.27
N VAL A 93 17.85 8.97 -14.30
CA VAL A 93 17.41 7.63 -14.74
C VAL A 93 17.72 6.57 -13.67
N LEU A 94 18.95 6.52 -13.15
CA LEU A 94 19.32 5.55 -12.10
C LEU A 94 18.47 5.75 -10.84
N ARG A 95 18.28 7.01 -10.42
CA ARG A 95 17.45 7.34 -9.26
C ARG A 95 16.01 6.88 -9.45
N MET A 96 15.42 7.16 -10.61
CA MET A 96 14.04 6.76 -10.92
C MET A 96 13.88 5.24 -10.91
N MET A 97 14.79 4.51 -11.57
CA MET A 97 14.76 3.04 -11.58
C MET A 97 14.90 2.47 -10.17
N THR A 98 15.82 3.01 -9.37
CA THR A 98 16.06 2.55 -8.00
C THR A 98 14.87 2.84 -7.09
N ALA A 99 14.34 4.06 -7.11
CA ALA A 99 13.23 4.47 -6.26
C ALA A 99 11.94 3.70 -6.59
N VAL A 100 11.59 3.59 -7.87
CA VAL A 100 10.37 2.88 -8.25
C VAL A 100 10.53 1.36 -8.08
N GLY A 101 11.72 0.83 -8.33
CA GLY A 101 12.05 -0.56 -8.02
C GLY A 101 11.85 -0.87 -6.54
N LEU A 102 12.45 -0.09 -5.65
CA LEU A 102 12.27 -0.25 -4.20
C LEU A 102 10.81 -0.07 -3.77
N ALA A 103 10.09 0.91 -4.32
CA ALA A 103 8.68 1.12 -4.02
C ALA A 103 7.81 -0.08 -4.44
N ASN A 104 8.06 -0.65 -5.63
CA ASN A 104 7.35 -1.84 -6.09
C ASN A 104 7.70 -3.07 -5.22
N LEU A 105 8.97 -3.22 -4.82
CA LEU A 105 9.38 -4.27 -3.90
C LEU A 105 8.65 -4.17 -2.56
N VAL A 106 8.56 -2.98 -1.98
CA VAL A 106 7.79 -2.74 -0.74
C VAL A 106 6.31 -3.03 -0.96
N THR A 107 5.74 -2.61 -2.08
CA THR A 107 4.33 -2.87 -2.43
C THR A 107 4.03 -4.36 -2.51
N MET A 108 4.93 -5.17 -3.08
CA MET A 108 4.74 -6.62 -3.17
C MET A 108 5.02 -7.36 -1.86
N THR A 109 5.89 -6.82 -1.01
CA THR A 109 6.31 -7.46 0.25
C THR A 109 5.51 -6.99 1.47
N THR A 110 4.58 -6.06 1.29
CA THR A 110 3.72 -5.50 2.37
C THR A 110 2.28 -5.93 2.14
N ARG A 111 1.66 -6.55 3.15
CA ARG A 111 0.22 -6.85 3.09
C ARG A 111 -0.58 -5.57 3.27
N LEU A 112 -1.75 -5.49 2.63
CA LEU A 112 -2.65 -4.34 2.76
C LEU A 112 -2.99 -4.03 4.23
N SER A 113 -3.21 -5.07 5.05
CA SER A 113 -3.45 -4.95 6.49
C SER A 113 -2.33 -4.24 7.23
N ASP A 114 -1.07 -4.57 6.92
CA ASP A 114 0.10 -4.05 7.62
C ASP A 114 0.36 -2.59 7.21
N PHE A 115 0.10 -2.25 5.95
CA PHE A 115 0.14 -0.88 5.46
C PHE A 115 -0.90 0.00 6.17
N ILE A 116 -2.13 -0.49 6.32
CA ILE A 116 -3.19 0.22 7.05
C ILE A 116 -2.81 0.39 8.54
N ALA A 117 -2.15 -0.60 9.15
CA ALA A 117 -1.66 -0.49 10.52
C ALA A 117 -0.58 0.60 10.69
N VAL A 118 0.33 0.74 9.73
CA VAL A 118 1.35 1.82 9.73
C VAL A 118 0.69 3.18 9.55
N ILE A 119 -0.25 3.32 8.62
CA ILE A 119 -1.00 4.57 8.43
C ILE A 119 -1.72 4.96 9.72
N ARG A 120 -2.35 4.00 10.41
CA ARG A 120 -2.97 4.22 11.72
C ARG A 120 -1.96 4.75 12.75
N TRP A 121 -0.76 4.17 12.78
CA TRP A 121 0.27 4.60 13.72
C TRP A 121 0.75 6.04 13.45
N ILE A 122 0.98 6.39 12.18
CA ILE A 122 1.40 7.74 11.75
C ILE A 122 0.28 8.78 11.97
N THR A 123 -0.98 8.38 11.85
CA THR A 123 -2.13 9.27 12.09
C THR A 123 -2.49 9.43 13.56
N ARG A 124 -1.98 8.57 14.44
CA ARG A 124 -2.18 8.66 15.90
C ARG A 124 -1.76 10.02 16.51
N PRO A 125 -0.60 10.63 16.20
CA PRO A 125 -0.24 11.94 16.73
C PRO A 125 -1.18 13.07 16.29
N LEU A 126 -1.86 12.94 15.15
CA LEU A 126 -2.84 13.92 14.68
C LEU A 126 -4.07 14.02 15.62
N ARG A 127 -4.28 13.03 16.50
CA ARG A 127 -5.25 13.11 17.61
C ARG A 127 -4.97 14.25 18.59
N ARG A 128 -3.72 14.70 18.70
CA ARG A 128 -3.38 15.81 19.61
C ARG A 128 -3.89 17.17 19.12
N VAL A 129 -4.43 17.26 17.90
CA VAL A 129 -4.91 18.50 17.26
C VAL A 129 -6.42 18.74 17.51
N GLY A 130 -7.08 17.96 18.39
CA GLY A 130 -8.44 18.27 18.86
C GLY A 130 -9.59 17.58 18.12
N LEU A 131 -9.32 16.57 17.28
CA LEU A 131 -10.35 15.68 16.76
C LEU A 131 -10.88 14.79 17.90
N ARG A 132 -12.21 14.57 17.96
CA ARG A 132 -12.87 13.64 18.91
C ARG A 132 -12.24 12.25 18.79
N ALA A 133 -11.23 11.98 19.62
CA ALA A 133 -10.33 10.86 19.46
C ALA A 133 -11.04 9.51 19.59
N GLU A 134 -12.10 9.46 20.40
CA GLU A 134 -12.85 8.23 20.69
C GLU A 134 -13.66 7.75 19.48
N ALA A 135 -14.39 8.64 18.80
CA ALA A 135 -15.13 8.30 17.58
C ALA A 135 -14.16 7.86 16.46
N LEU A 136 -13.02 8.54 16.35
CA LEU A 136 -11.97 8.21 15.39
C LEU A 136 -11.32 6.85 15.69
N GLU A 137 -11.05 6.54 16.96
CA GLU A 137 -10.50 5.25 17.40
C GLU A 137 -11.42 4.09 17.02
N ILE A 138 -12.73 4.24 17.29
CA ILE A 138 -13.74 3.23 16.96
C ILE A 138 -13.87 3.08 15.44
N ALA A 139 -13.95 4.19 14.70
CA ALA A 139 -14.07 4.17 13.25
C ALA A 139 -12.87 3.48 12.59
N ILE A 140 -11.65 3.83 13.00
CA ILE A 140 -10.44 3.21 12.46
C ILE A 140 -10.40 1.72 12.84
N ALA A 141 -10.68 1.35 14.09
CA ALA A 141 -10.79 -0.05 14.53
C ALA A 141 -11.78 -0.84 13.66
N LEU A 142 -12.95 -0.27 13.38
CA LEU A 142 -13.96 -0.85 12.54
C LEU A 142 -13.46 -1.04 11.10
N VAL A 143 -12.85 -0.02 10.50
CA VAL A 143 -12.30 -0.10 9.14
C VAL A 143 -11.27 -1.23 9.01
N ILE A 144 -10.33 -1.36 9.96
CA ILE A 144 -9.35 -2.47 9.90
C ILE A 144 -10.02 -3.83 10.00
N ARG A 145 -11.05 -3.97 10.84
CA ARG A 145 -11.77 -5.23 10.99
C ARG A 145 -12.66 -5.55 9.80
N PHE A 146 -13.29 -4.54 9.18
CA PHE A 146 -14.23 -4.71 8.07
C PHE A 146 -13.58 -4.80 6.70
N THR A 147 -12.42 -4.17 6.49
CA THR A 147 -11.69 -4.24 5.22
C THR A 147 -11.50 -5.68 4.70
N PRO A 148 -11.00 -6.64 5.49
CA PRO A 148 -10.84 -8.02 5.00
C PRO A 148 -12.19 -8.68 4.66
N VAL A 149 -13.23 -8.42 5.46
CA VAL A 149 -14.59 -8.96 5.22
C VAL A 149 -15.17 -8.43 3.91
N LEU A 150 -15.04 -7.13 3.66
CA LEU A 150 -15.51 -6.50 2.42
C LEU A 150 -14.73 -7.01 1.19
N VAL A 151 -13.42 -7.23 1.32
CA VAL A 151 -12.61 -7.81 0.25
C VAL A 151 -13.09 -9.23 -0.09
N GLU A 152 -13.36 -10.06 0.91
CA GLU A 152 -13.86 -11.42 0.72
C GLU A 152 -15.25 -11.43 0.05
N LYS A 153 -16.18 -10.60 0.54
CA LYS A 153 -17.51 -10.44 -0.07
C LYS A 153 -17.42 -9.96 -1.53
N GLY A 154 -16.54 -8.99 -1.81
CA GLY A 154 -16.32 -8.50 -3.17
C GLY A 154 -15.78 -9.58 -4.11
N GLN A 155 -14.87 -10.43 -3.63
CA GLN A 155 -14.39 -11.59 -4.39
C GLN A 155 -15.51 -12.60 -4.63
N GLY A 156 -16.31 -12.90 -3.62
CA GLY A 156 -17.49 -13.77 -3.72
C GLY A 156 -18.49 -13.28 -4.76
N LEU A 157 -18.80 -11.97 -4.73
CA LEU A 157 -19.70 -11.33 -5.69
C LEU A 157 -19.15 -11.41 -7.12
N ARG A 158 -17.83 -11.20 -7.29
CA ARG A 158 -17.17 -11.34 -8.59
C ARG A 158 -17.26 -12.77 -9.13
N MET A 159 -17.05 -13.78 -8.27
CA MET A 159 -17.17 -15.20 -8.65
C MET A 159 -18.61 -15.55 -9.03
N ALA A 160 -19.60 -15.08 -8.25
CA ALA A 160 -21.01 -15.30 -8.55
C ALA A 160 -21.45 -14.62 -9.86
N TRP A 161 -20.90 -13.44 -10.17
CA TRP A 161 -21.13 -12.78 -11.45
C TRP A 161 -20.55 -13.58 -12.61
N GLN A 162 -19.31 -14.05 -12.48
CA GLN A 162 -18.63 -14.86 -13.51
C GLN A 162 -19.35 -16.19 -13.76
N ALA A 163 -19.97 -16.79 -12.72
CA ALA A 163 -20.76 -18.01 -12.87
C ALA A 163 -22.09 -17.77 -13.63
N ARG A 164 -22.69 -16.58 -13.51
CA ARG A 164 -23.98 -16.25 -14.13
C ARG A 164 -23.87 -15.52 -15.47
N SER A 165 -22.74 -14.92 -15.78
CA SER A 165 -22.58 -14.11 -16.99
C SER A 165 -21.25 -14.38 -17.68
N THR A 166 -21.32 -14.50 -19.02
CA THR A 166 -20.13 -14.54 -19.89
C THR A 166 -19.44 -13.18 -20.01
N ARG A 167 -20.07 -12.09 -19.53
CA ARG A 167 -19.52 -10.73 -19.58
C ARG A 167 -18.63 -10.45 -18.38
N ARG A 168 -17.52 -9.75 -18.64
CA ARG A 168 -16.58 -9.37 -17.59
C ARG A 168 -17.26 -8.53 -16.50
N PRO A 169 -16.91 -8.77 -15.22
CA PRO A 169 -17.33 -7.93 -14.10
C PRO A 169 -16.93 -6.47 -14.37
N GLY A 170 -17.92 -5.57 -14.45
CA GLY A 170 -17.73 -4.15 -14.71
C GLY A 170 -18.42 -3.28 -13.67
N TRP A 171 -18.74 -2.02 -14.02
CA TRP A 171 -19.40 -1.06 -13.13
C TRP A 171 -20.69 -1.57 -12.48
N ARG A 172 -21.40 -2.48 -13.15
CA ARG A 172 -22.64 -3.12 -12.65
C ARG A 172 -22.48 -3.88 -11.32
N ILE A 173 -21.26 -4.24 -10.92
CA ILE A 173 -21.00 -4.94 -9.63
C ILE A 173 -20.88 -3.95 -8.47
N VAL A 174 -20.58 -2.69 -8.74
CA VAL A 174 -20.39 -1.67 -7.71
C VAL A 174 -21.70 -1.42 -6.94
N LEU A 175 -22.82 -1.35 -7.65
CA LEU A 175 -24.14 -1.14 -7.05
C LEU A 175 -24.51 -2.23 -6.03
N PRO A 176 -24.55 -3.54 -6.38
CA PRO A 176 -24.88 -4.59 -5.41
C PRO A 176 -23.84 -4.71 -4.30
N PHE A 177 -22.56 -4.43 -4.58
CA PHE A 177 -21.54 -4.40 -3.53
C PHE A 177 -21.78 -3.27 -2.52
N THR A 178 -22.18 -2.09 -3.00
CA THR A 178 -22.46 -0.93 -2.16
C THR A 178 -23.69 -1.16 -1.28
N VAL A 179 -24.76 -1.75 -1.84
CA VAL A 179 -25.95 -2.12 -1.05
C VAL A 179 -25.57 -3.11 0.05
N GLN A 180 -24.81 -4.16 -0.27
CA GLN A 180 -24.35 -5.12 0.73
C GLN A 180 -23.47 -4.49 1.82
N ALA A 181 -22.62 -3.53 1.45
CA ALA A 181 -21.79 -2.80 2.41
C ALA A 181 -22.61 -1.84 3.30
N LEU A 182 -23.68 -1.25 2.77
CA LEU A 182 -24.60 -0.40 3.53
C LEU A 182 -25.40 -1.23 4.54
N ASP A 183 -25.94 -2.37 4.10
CA ASP A 183 -26.63 -3.32 4.99
C ASP A 183 -25.71 -3.78 6.13
N ASP A 184 -24.44 -4.11 5.82
CA ASP A 184 -23.45 -4.46 6.82
C ASP A 184 -23.20 -3.32 7.82
N ALA A 185 -23.14 -2.08 7.35
CA ALA A 185 -22.94 -0.91 8.19
C ALA A 185 -24.13 -0.68 9.14
N ASP A 186 -25.35 -0.86 8.66
CA ASP A 186 -26.57 -0.74 9.48
C ASP A 186 -26.62 -1.84 10.55
N HIS A 187 -26.35 -3.09 10.20
CA HIS A 187 -26.29 -4.19 11.18
C HIS A 187 -25.22 -3.96 12.25
N VAL A 188 -24.06 -3.43 11.88
CA VAL A 188 -23.00 -3.09 12.83
C VAL A 188 -23.41 -1.92 13.71
N ALA A 189 -24.05 -0.89 13.15
CA ALA A 189 -24.54 0.25 13.91
C ALA A 189 -25.56 -0.19 14.96
N ASP A 190 -26.48 -1.08 14.61
CA ASP A 190 -27.47 -1.63 15.53
C ASP A 190 -26.82 -2.52 16.60
N ALA A 191 -25.86 -3.36 16.22
CA ALA A 191 -25.09 -4.15 17.18
C ALA A 191 -24.27 -3.28 18.15
N LEU A 192 -23.70 -2.16 17.67
CA LEU A 192 -22.99 -1.20 18.50
C LEU A 192 -23.95 -0.50 19.47
N ARG A 193 -25.12 -0.05 19.00
CA ARG A 193 -26.17 0.54 19.85
C ARG A 193 -26.62 -0.42 20.95
N ALA A 194 -26.85 -1.69 20.62
CA ALA A 194 -27.25 -2.72 21.58
C ALA A 194 -26.18 -3.03 22.63
N ARG A 195 -24.89 -2.83 22.30
CA ARG A 195 -23.75 -3.06 23.21
C ARG A 195 -23.35 -1.85 24.06
N GLY A 196 -24.21 -0.82 24.16
CA GLY A 196 -23.94 0.39 24.93
C GLY A 196 -23.52 1.61 24.09
N GLY A 197 -23.59 1.50 22.76
CA GLY A 197 -23.46 2.61 21.82
C GLY A 197 -22.21 3.47 22.03
N PHE A 198 -22.34 4.76 21.74
CA PHE A 198 -21.34 5.78 22.03
C PHE A 198 -21.57 6.45 23.40
N GLN A 199 -22.32 5.83 24.33
CA GLN A 199 -22.70 6.46 25.61
C GLN A 199 -21.50 6.74 26.53
N ALA A 200 -20.42 5.97 26.43
CA ALA A 200 -19.15 6.28 27.09
C ALA A 200 -18.56 7.64 26.66
N MET A 201 -18.92 8.13 25.46
CA MET A 201 -18.46 9.41 24.88
C MET A 201 -19.23 10.61 25.45
N GLN A 202 -20.48 10.44 25.92
CA GLN A 202 -21.28 11.52 26.52
C GLN A 202 -20.88 11.85 27.98
N MET A 203 -20.38 10.87 28.73
CA MET A 203 -19.94 11.09 30.11
C MET A 203 -18.65 11.94 30.21
N SER A 204 -17.80 11.91 29.18
CA SER A 204 -16.56 12.71 29.11
C SER A 204 -16.83 14.20 28.80
N ASP A 205 -17.83 14.49 27.97
CA ASP A 205 -18.23 15.88 27.63
C ASP A 205 -19.15 16.52 28.68
N THR A 206 -19.79 15.74 29.57
CA THR A 206 -20.65 16.29 30.65
C THR A 206 -19.85 16.70 31.90
N ASN A 207 -18.57 16.33 31.99
CA ASN A 207 -17.70 16.59 33.14
C ASN A 207 -16.65 17.70 32.89
N LYS A 208 -16.94 18.61 31.96
CA LYS A 208 -16.21 19.86 31.74
C LYS A 208 -17.19 21.02 31.83
#